data_AF-A0A4U5MV17-F1
#
_entry.id   AF-A0A4U5MV17-F1
#
_cell.length_a   1.000
_cell.length_b   1.000
_cell.length_c   1.000
_cell.angle_alpha   90.00
_cell.angle_beta   90.00
_cell.angle_gamma   90.00
#
_symmetry.space_group_name_H-M   'P 1'
#
loop_
_entity.id
_entity.type
_entity.pdbx_description
1 polymer ?
#
loop_
_entity_poly.entity_id
_entity_poly.type
_entity_poly.pdbx_seq_one_letter_code
_entity_poly.pdbx_strand_id
1 'polypeptide(L)'
;MDIHRNLLVGLVYSFLSFAVNVLFFVTVSRHVEFQTNTYRIIKVMIIGCLMQLLSHLAGGVMTMSKNTFDHHVERFFGALIQSGWFLYQGASLTLAVDRVIIFRSKITFVYECTYLAFFFWGSNIVKDETVNSVTTSLLWIVDCGVFAQATITINRSIRKKMFKIRKKSHMVTTITKTIATRRLSRQPAR
;
A
#
# COMPACT_ATOMS: atom_id res chain seq x y z
N MET A 1 4.30 21.16 21.39
CA MET A 1 3.04 20.38 21.46
C MET A 1 2.77 19.63 20.14
N ASP A 2 3.61 19.86 19.13
CA ASP A 2 3.38 19.46 17.73
C ASP A 2 3.81 18.03 17.42
N ILE A 3 4.76 17.47 18.20
CA ILE A 3 5.28 16.11 18.01
C ILE A 3 4.16 15.06 18.13
N HIS A 4 3.30 15.17 19.14
CA HIS A 4 2.19 14.23 19.32
C HIS A 4 1.16 14.32 18.19
N ARG A 5 0.89 15.52 17.67
CA ARG A 5 -0.03 15.71 16.53
C ARG A 5 0.55 15.10 15.26
N ASN A 6 1.82 15.37 14.96
CA ASN A 6 2.49 14.83 13.79
C ASN A 6 2.54 13.30 13.83
N LEU A 7 2.78 12.72 15.02
CA LEU A 7 2.84 11.28 15.17
C LEU A 7 1.47 10.61 15.07
N LEU A 8 0.42 11.24 15.60
CA LEU A 8 -0.95 10.78 15.42
C LEU A 8 -1.35 10.79 13.93
N VAL A 9 -1.03 11.87 13.21
CA VAL A 9 -1.29 11.97 11.76
C VAL A 9 -0.53 10.87 11.01
N GLY A 10 0.73 10.63 11.35
CA GLY A 10 1.53 9.54 10.80
C GLY A 10 0.88 8.17 11.03
N LEU A 11 0.46 7.86 12.25
CA LEU A 11 -0.21 6.60 12.59
C LEU A 11 -1.53 6.41 11.82
N VAL A 12 -2.36 7.46 11.74
CA VAL A 12 -3.62 7.42 10.99
C VAL A 12 -3.34 7.15 9.50
N TYR A 13 -2.33 7.80 8.94
CA TYR A 13 -1.94 7.61 7.54
C TYR A 13 -1.40 6.20 7.29
N SER A 14 -0.54 5.68 8.17
CA SER A 14 0.00 4.32 8.08
C SER A 14 -1.11 3.27 8.16
N PHE A 15 -2.08 3.46 9.05
CA PHE A 15 -3.22 2.55 9.19
C PHE A 15 -4.11 2.56 7.94
N LEU A 16 -4.44 3.75 7.42
CA LEU A 16 -5.22 3.88 6.19
C LEU A 16 -4.51 3.21 5.01
N SER A 17 -3.21 3.47 4.86
CA SER A 17 -2.38 2.88 3.81
C SER A 17 -2.28 1.35 3.96
N PHE A 18 -2.21 0.84 5.19
CA PHE A 18 -2.21 -0.60 5.45
C PHE A 18 -3.52 -1.23 5.01
N ALA A 19 -4.67 -0.64 5.38
CA ALA A 19 -5.98 -1.13 4.98
C ALA A 19 -6.17 -1.16 3.46
N VAL A 20 -5.71 -0.11 2.76
CA VAL A 20 -5.75 -0.04 1.29
C VAL A 20 -4.87 -1.12 0.65
N ASN A 21 -3.65 -1.34 1.14
CA ASN A 21 -2.74 -2.36 0.63
C ASN A 21 -3.27 -3.78 0.86
N VAL A 22 -3.86 -4.07 2.03
CA VAL A 22 -4.50 -5.37 2.32
C VAL A 22 -5.70 -5.58 1.39
N LEU A 23 -6.57 -4.58 1.23
CA LEU A 23 -7.71 -4.68 0.32
C LEU A 23 -7.27 -4.95 -1.12
N PHE A 24 -6.22 -4.26 -1.57
CA PHE A 24 -5.66 -4.44 -2.89
C PHE A 24 -5.05 -5.84 -3.05
N PHE A 25 -4.28 -6.31 -2.07
CA PHE A 25 -3.73 -7.66 -2.04
C PHE A 25 -4.82 -8.74 -2.14
N VAL A 26 -5.87 -8.63 -1.33
CA VAL A 26 -7.00 -9.56 -1.34
C VAL A 26 -7.72 -9.53 -2.69
N THR A 27 -7.92 -8.35 -3.26
CA THR A 27 -8.57 -8.18 -4.57
C THR A 27 -7.74 -8.87 -5.67
N VAL A 28 -6.44 -8.61 -5.73
CA VAL A 28 -5.55 -9.18 -6.74
C VAL A 28 -5.35 -10.69 -6.53
N SER A 29 -5.44 -11.18 -5.29
CA SER A 29 -5.31 -12.60 -4.97
C SER A 29 -6.56 -13.42 -5.26
N ARG A 30 -7.76 -12.85 -5.12
CA ARG A 30 -9.03 -13.58 -5.33
C ARG A 30 -9.41 -13.79 -6.80
N HIS A 31 -8.93 -12.94 -7.70
CA HIS A 31 -9.31 -13.03 -9.11
C HIS A 31 -8.27 -13.83 -9.90
N VAL A 32 -8.66 -15.03 -10.32
CA VAL A 32 -7.84 -15.97 -11.12
C VAL A 32 -7.37 -15.37 -12.45
N GLU A 33 -8.10 -14.39 -12.97
CA GLU A 33 -7.79 -13.67 -14.20
C GLU A 33 -6.54 -12.77 -14.07
N PHE A 34 -6.06 -12.52 -12.85
CA PHE A 34 -4.84 -11.76 -12.58
C PHE A 34 -3.61 -12.67 -12.34
N GLN A 35 -3.53 -13.79 -13.06
CA GLN A 35 -2.39 -14.70 -12.98
C GLN A 35 -1.23 -14.38 -13.94
N THR A 36 -1.22 -13.20 -14.58
CA THR A 36 -0.09 -12.79 -15.44
C THR A 36 1.17 -12.54 -14.62
N ASN A 37 2.35 -12.62 -15.26
CA ASN A 37 3.64 -12.40 -14.61
C ASN A 37 3.72 -11.03 -13.92
N THR A 38 3.24 -9.97 -14.56
CA THR A 38 3.19 -8.62 -13.98
C THR A 38 2.41 -8.59 -12.67
N TYR A 39 1.27 -9.29 -12.57
CA TYR A 39 0.50 -9.35 -11.33
C TYR A 39 1.19 -10.15 -10.24
N ARG A 40 1.97 -11.17 -10.59
CA ARG A 40 2.79 -11.90 -9.61
C ARG A 40 3.85 -10.97 -9.01
N ILE A 41 4.50 -10.15 -9.83
CA ILE A 41 5.47 -9.14 -9.37
C ILE A 41 4.78 -8.11 -8.47
N ILE A 42 3.62 -7.58 -8.89
CA ILE A 42 2.84 -6.64 -8.08
C ILE A 42 2.44 -7.24 -6.72
N LYS A 43 2.06 -8.53 -6.66
CA LYS A 43 1.75 -9.21 -5.39
C LYS A 43 2.95 -9.23 -4.45
N VAL A 44 4.13 -9.57 -4.96
CA VAL A 44 5.38 -9.58 -4.17
C VAL A 44 5.70 -8.17 -3.66
N MET A 45 5.52 -7.16 -4.50
CA MET A 45 5.72 -5.76 -4.14
C MET A 45 4.77 -5.30 -3.02
N ILE A 46 3.48 -5.66 -3.10
CA ILE A 46 2.51 -5.35 -2.02
C ILE A 46 2.89 -6.04 -0.72
N ILE A 47 3.39 -7.29 -0.77
CA ILE A 47 3.88 -7.98 0.43
C ILE A 47 5.03 -7.21 1.06
N GLY A 48 5.98 -6.71 0.26
CA GLY A 48 7.05 -5.82 0.73
C GLY A 48 6.51 -4.57 1.45
N CYS A 49 5.54 -3.88 0.83
CA CYS A 49 4.89 -2.73 1.46
C CYS A 49 4.21 -3.10 2.78
N LEU A 50 3.52 -4.24 2.86
CA LEU A 50 2.85 -4.69 4.09
C LEU A 50 3.85 -4.99 5.21
N MET A 51 4.98 -5.65 4.90
CA MET A 51 6.05 -5.93 5.88
C MET A 51 6.63 -4.64 6.48
N GLN A 52 6.82 -3.63 5.63
CA GLN A 52 7.38 -2.36 6.05
C GLN A 52 6.38 -1.49 6.81
N LEU A 53 5.12 -1.40 6.33
CA LEU A 53 4.07 -0.67 7.05
C LEU A 53 3.84 -1.26 8.45
N LEU A 54 3.94 -2.58 8.60
CA LEU A 54 3.85 -3.24 9.90
C LEU A 54 4.98 -2.77 10.84
N SER A 55 6.19 -2.66 10.33
CA SER A 55 7.35 -2.22 11.10
C SER A 55 7.25 -0.73 11.49
N HIS A 56 6.75 0.12 10.59
CA HIS A 56 6.47 1.54 10.92
C HIS A 56 5.34 1.69 11.93
N LEU A 57 4.30 0.86 11.85
CA LEU A 57 3.21 0.86 12.83
C LEU A 57 3.75 0.48 14.22
N ALA A 58 4.57 -0.57 14.29
CA ALA A 58 5.22 -0.98 15.53
C ALA A 58 6.11 0.14 16.12
N GLY A 59 6.93 0.79 15.29
CA GLY A 59 7.75 1.94 15.71
C GLY A 59 6.94 3.16 16.17
N GLY A 60 5.79 3.42 15.52
CA GLY A 60 4.86 4.48 15.93
C GLY A 60 4.21 4.20 17.29
N VAL A 61 3.77 2.96 17.52
CA VAL A 61 3.21 2.52 18.81
C VAL A 61 4.25 2.57 19.93
N MET A 62 5.50 2.17 19.64
CA MET A 62 6.62 2.26 20.57
C MET A 62 6.83 3.72 21.04
N THR A 63 6.89 4.64 20.08
CA THR A 63 7.05 6.07 20.36
C THR A 63 5.90 6.65 21.19
N MET A 64 4.65 6.22 20.96
CA MET A 64 3.49 6.67 21.77
C MET A 64 3.50 6.11 23.20
N SER A 65 3.91 4.86 23.35
CA SER A 65 3.88 4.19 24.66
C SER A 65 5.02 4.63 25.57
N LYS A 66 6.02 5.36 25.04
CA LYS A 66 7.29 5.69 25.71
C LYS A 66 8.02 4.47 26.28
N ASN A 67 7.65 3.27 25.81
CA ASN A 67 8.27 2.02 26.21
C ASN A 67 9.35 1.67 25.19
N THR A 68 10.53 1.34 25.68
CA THR A 68 11.56 0.69 24.87
C THR A 68 11.17 -0.78 24.73
N PHE A 69 11.02 -1.25 23.49
CA PHE A 69 10.90 -2.68 23.25
C PHE A 69 12.20 -3.40 23.64
N ASP A 70 12.12 -4.72 23.81
CA ASP A 70 13.31 -5.57 23.93
C ASP A 70 14.21 -5.36 22.71
N HIS A 71 15.53 -5.31 22.93
CA HIS A 71 16.55 -5.18 21.90
C HIS A 71 16.38 -6.20 20.76
N HIS A 72 15.91 -7.41 21.07
CA HIS A 72 15.64 -8.43 20.07
C HIS A 72 14.50 -8.04 19.11
N VAL A 73 13.46 -7.41 19.63
CA VAL A 73 12.29 -6.97 18.85
C VAL A 73 12.68 -5.80 17.93
N GLU A 74 13.47 -4.85 18.44
CA GLU A 74 13.99 -3.74 17.64
C GLU A 74 14.85 -4.24 16.47
N ARG A 75 15.78 -5.17 16.74
CA ARG A 75 16.63 -5.77 15.71
C ARG A 75 15.83 -6.55 14.67
N PHE A 76 14.78 -7.25 15.11
CA PHE A 76 13.88 -7.98 14.21
C PHE A 76 13.12 -7.02 13.27
N PHE A 77 12.53 -5.94 13.79
CA PHE A 77 11.86 -4.93 12.96
C PHE A 77 12.83 -4.21 12.03
N GLY A 78 14.06 -3.93 12.47
CA GLY A 78 15.11 -3.39 11.60
C GLY A 78 15.42 -4.31 10.41
N ALA A 79 15.56 -5.62 10.66
CA ALA A 79 15.77 -6.61 9.60
C ALA A 79 14.55 -6.74 8.67
N LEU A 80 13.33 -6.62 9.19
CA LEU A 80 12.09 -6.60 8.38
C LEU A 80 12.03 -5.37 7.47
N ILE A 81 12.38 -4.19 7.97
CA ILE A 81 12.43 -2.96 7.15
C ILE A 81 13.46 -3.10 6.05
N GLN A 82 14.67 -3.57 6.39
CA GLN A 82 15.76 -3.71 5.44
C GLN A 82 15.43 -4.74 4.35
N SER A 83 14.88 -5.90 4.72
CA SER A 83 14.45 -6.93 3.75
C SER A 83 13.26 -6.47 2.90
N GLY A 84 12.29 -5.77 3.49
CA GLY A 84 11.18 -5.15 2.77
C GLY A 84 11.67 -4.16 1.71
N TRP A 85 12.70 -3.38 2.02
CA TRP A 85 13.31 -2.45 1.06
C TRP A 85 13.99 -3.16 -0.10
N PHE A 86 14.84 -4.16 0.14
CA PHE A 86 15.46 -4.93 -0.94
C PHE A 86 14.42 -5.63 -1.81
N LEU A 87 13.37 -6.19 -1.21
CA LEU A 87 12.28 -6.83 -1.93
C LEU A 87 11.53 -5.82 -2.81
N TYR A 88 11.23 -4.63 -2.28
CA TYR A 88 10.54 -3.57 -3.00
C TYR A 88 11.37 -3.05 -4.18
N GLN A 89 12.64 -2.74 -3.96
CA GLN A 89 13.56 -2.26 -4.98
C GLN A 89 13.71 -3.29 -6.12
N GLY A 90 13.88 -4.57 -5.77
CA GLY A 90 13.98 -5.66 -6.74
C GLY A 90 12.69 -5.87 -7.52
N ALA A 91 11.53 -5.83 -6.85
CA ALA A 91 10.24 -5.94 -7.51
C ALA A 91 9.94 -4.76 -8.45
N SER A 92 10.27 -3.53 -8.04
CA SER A 92 10.13 -2.32 -8.86
C SER A 92 11.02 -2.40 -10.10
N LEU A 93 12.29 -2.80 -9.95
CA LEU A 93 13.19 -3.00 -11.10
C LEU A 93 12.65 -4.07 -12.06
N THR A 94 12.19 -5.19 -11.52
CA THR A 94 11.61 -6.28 -12.33
C THR A 94 10.38 -5.80 -13.09
N LEU A 95 9.54 -4.98 -12.47
CA LEU A 95 8.36 -4.39 -13.08
C LEU A 95 8.71 -3.34 -14.15
N ALA A 96 9.76 -2.55 -13.93
CA ALA A 96 10.28 -1.62 -14.93
C ALA A 96 10.79 -2.38 -16.16
N VAL A 97 11.52 -3.47 -15.96
CA VAL A 97 12.01 -4.33 -17.05
C VAL A 97 10.84 -4.99 -17.81
N ASP A 98 9.86 -5.56 -17.09
CA ASP A 98 8.63 -6.13 -17.69
C ASP A 98 7.92 -5.09 -18.57
N ARG A 99 7.82 -3.84 -18.10
CA ARG A 99 7.25 -2.73 -18.88
C ARG A 99 8.10 -2.32 -20.07
N VAL A 100 9.43 -2.34 -20.00
CA VAL A 100 10.30 -2.02 -21.15
C VAL A 100 10.20 -3.08 -22.24
N ILE A 101 10.07 -4.35 -21.84
CA ILE A 101 9.93 -5.47 -22.77
C ILE A 101 8.58 -5.38 -23.50
N ILE A 102 7.49 -5.06 -22.79
CA ILE A 102 6.14 -5.00 -23.36
C ILE A 102 5.85 -3.66 -24.06
N PHE A 103 6.29 -2.55 -23.47
CA PHE A 103 6.11 -1.20 -23.99
C PHE A 103 7.47 -0.59 -24.31
N ARG A 104 7.64 -0.15 -25.55
CA ARG A 104 8.80 0.64 -26.01
C ARG A 104 8.84 2.06 -25.39
N SER A 105 8.35 2.24 -24.17
CA SER A 105 8.25 3.53 -23.47
C SER A 105 9.52 3.77 -22.65
N LYS A 106 10.44 4.53 -23.24
CA LYS A 106 11.68 4.95 -22.58
C LYS A 106 11.43 5.91 -21.41
N ILE A 107 10.34 6.68 -21.45
CA ILE A 107 10.05 7.75 -20.48
C ILE A 107 9.80 7.19 -19.07
N THR A 108 8.98 6.14 -18.96
CA THR A 108 8.68 5.52 -17.65
C THR A 108 9.93 4.89 -17.04
N PHE A 109 10.77 4.27 -17.87
CA PHE A 109 12.03 3.68 -17.42
C PHE A 109 12.99 4.73 -16.86
N VAL A 110 13.15 5.87 -17.54
CA VAL A 110 14.00 6.97 -17.06
C VAL A 110 13.49 7.52 -15.74
N TYR A 111 12.17 7.69 -15.58
CA TYR A 111 11.58 8.11 -14.31
C TYR A 111 11.91 7.15 -13.17
N GLU A 112 11.69 5.84 -13.35
CA GLU A 112 11.98 4.81 -12.35
C GLU A 112 13.49 4.78 -12.01
N CYS A 113 14.37 4.79 -13.02
CA CYS A 113 15.83 4.83 -12.79
C CYS A 113 16.29 6.10 -12.06
N THR A 114 15.70 7.25 -12.40
CA THR A 114 16.02 8.53 -11.74
C THR A 114 15.58 8.50 -10.29
N TYR A 115 14.40 7.95 -10.01
CA TYR A 115 13.89 7.79 -8.66
C TYR A 115 14.80 6.86 -7.82
N LEU A 116 15.21 5.71 -8.37
CA LEU A 116 16.12 4.78 -7.69
C LEU A 116 17.49 5.42 -7.43
N ALA A 117 18.03 6.17 -8.40
CA ALA A 117 19.30 6.87 -8.26
C ALA A 117 19.21 7.97 -7.19
N PHE A 118 18.14 8.77 -7.20
CA PHE A 118 17.90 9.79 -6.20
C PHE A 118 17.69 9.19 -4.82
N PHE A 119 17.06 8.02 -4.72
CA PHE A 119 16.86 7.35 -3.43
C PHE A 119 18.18 6.84 -2.83
N PHE A 120 19.04 6.23 -3.65
CA PHE A 120 20.34 5.72 -3.20
C PHE A 120 21.39 6.81 -2.92
N TRP A 121 21.39 7.89 -3.71
CA TRP A 121 22.40 8.94 -3.60
C TRP A 121 21.91 10.22 -2.92
N GLY A 122 20.62 10.52 -3.02
CA GLY A 122 20.01 11.71 -2.40
C GLY A 122 20.08 11.68 -0.87
N SER A 123 20.09 10.48 -0.26
CA SER A 123 20.31 10.33 1.18
C SER A 123 21.67 10.85 1.67
N ASN A 124 22.68 10.91 0.78
CA ASN A 124 24.00 11.46 1.10
C ASN A 124 24.08 12.98 0.90
N ILE A 125 23.12 13.58 0.19
CA ILE A 125 23.11 15.02 -0.12
C ILE A 125 22.52 15.82 1.05
N VAL A 126 21.57 15.24 1.78
CA VAL A 126 20.94 15.89 2.95
C VAL A 126 21.73 15.53 4.21
N LYS A 127 22.57 16.45 4.68
CA LYS A 127 23.40 16.26 5.88
C LYS A 127 22.62 16.29 7.20
N ASP A 128 21.41 16.83 7.20
CA ASP A 128 20.57 16.90 8.40
C ASP A 128 19.82 15.58 8.59
N GLU A 129 20.17 14.86 9.65
CA GLU A 129 19.59 13.55 9.99
C GLU A 129 18.07 13.62 10.20
N THR A 130 17.57 14.72 10.76
CA THR A 130 16.14 14.86 11.07
C THR A 130 15.34 15.05 9.78
N VAL A 131 15.83 15.94 8.90
CA VAL A 131 15.19 16.19 7.61
C VAL A 131 15.26 14.96 6.73
N ASN A 132 16.39 14.25 6.74
CA ASN A 132 16.56 13.01 5.97
C ASN A 132 15.56 11.95 6.42
N SER A 133 15.47 11.68 7.74
CA SER A 133 14.53 10.67 8.27
C SER A 133 13.06 10.99 7.94
N VAL A 134 12.64 12.26 8.08
CA VAL A 134 11.28 12.69 7.76
C VAL A 134 11.02 12.61 6.26
N THR A 135 11.95 13.11 5.44
CA THR A 135 11.82 13.11 3.97
C THR A 135 11.78 11.69 3.44
N THR A 136 12.65 10.80 3.88
CA THR A 136 12.63 9.39 3.52
C THR A 136 11.30 8.77 3.90
N SER A 137 10.82 8.95 5.14
CA SER A 137 9.53 8.40 5.58
C SER A 137 8.35 8.90 4.75
N LEU A 138 8.31 10.20 4.42
CA LEU A 138 7.28 10.78 3.56
C LEU A 138 7.37 10.27 2.12
N LEU A 139 8.58 10.19 1.58
CA LEU A 139 8.84 9.71 0.23
C LEU A 139 8.36 8.25 0.09
N TRP A 140 8.64 7.41 1.10
CA TRP A 140 8.17 6.03 1.18
C TRP A 140 6.65 5.91 1.24
N ILE A 141 6.03 6.71 2.08
CA ILE A 141 4.57 6.79 2.22
C ILE A 141 3.94 7.14 0.88
N VAL A 142 4.47 8.17 0.22
CA VAL A 142 3.99 8.63 -1.09
C VAL A 142 4.20 7.53 -2.12
N ASP A 143 5.35 6.88 -2.16
CA ASP A 143 5.65 5.85 -3.16
C ASP A 143 4.73 4.62 -3.00
N CYS A 144 4.52 4.14 -1.77
CA CYS A 144 3.59 3.05 -1.48
C CYS A 144 2.15 3.37 -1.92
N GLY A 145 1.70 4.61 -1.72
CA GLY A 145 0.35 5.05 -2.09
C GLY A 145 0.19 5.32 -3.59
N VAL A 146 1.14 6.05 -4.18
CA VAL A 146 1.15 6.41 -5.60
C VAL A 146 1.31 5.17 -6.46
N PHE A 147 2.11 4.18 -6.05
CA PHE A 147 2.26 2.94 -6.79
C PHE A 147 0.94 2.16 -6.91
N ALA A 148 0.21 2.02 -5.79
CA ALA A 148 -1.10 1.37 -5.79
C ALA A 148 -2.09 2.11 -6.70
N GLN A 149 -2.12 3.45 -6.62
CA GLN A 149 -2.97 4.28 -7.48
C GLN A 149 -2.58 4.22 -8.96
N ALA A 150 -1.29 4.25 -9.28
CA ALA A 150 -0.76 4.14 -10.63
C ALA A 150 -1.11 2.79 -11.23
N THR A 151 -1.01 1.70 -10.46
CA THR A 151 -1.39 0.35 -10.90
C THR A 151 -2.89 0.26 -11.22
N ILE A 152 -3.75 0.82 -10.37
CA ILE A 152 -5.20 0.89 -10.60
C ILE A 152 -5.52 1.75 -11.84
N THR A 153 -4.76 2.83 -12.04
CA THR A 153 -4.97 3.77 -13.15
C THR A 153 -4.53 3.17 -14.48
N ILE A 154 -3.35 2.55 -14.55
CA ILE A 154 -2.85 1.93 -15.78
C ILE A 154 -3.77 0.77 -16.19
N ASN A 155 -4.24 -0.01 -15.22
CA ASN A 155 -4.99 -1.21 -15.52
C ASN A 155 -6.50 -0.97 -15.67
N ARG A 156 -6.91 -0.60 -16.89
CA ARG A 156 -8.33 -0.41 -17.24
C ARG A 156 -9.20 -1.65 -16.92
N SER A 157 -8.63 -2.86 -16.98
CA SER A 157 -9.36 -4.10 -16.66
C SER A 157 -9.70 -4.18 -15.17
N ILE A 158 -8.72 -3.93 -14.28
CA ILE A 158 -8.94 -3.88 -12.83
C ILE A 158 -10.02 -2.84 -12.49
N ARG A 159 -9.90 -1.63 -13.07
CA ARG A 159 -10.82 -0.53 -12.79
C ARG A 159 -12.27 -0.89 -13.10
N LYS A 160 -12.53 -1.43 -14.30
CA LYS A 160 -13.87 -1.85 -14.72
C LYS A 160 -14.46 -2.90 -13.77
N LYS A 161 -13.64 -3.83 -13.27
CA LYS A 161 -14.08 -4.88 -12.33
C LYS A 161 -14.32 -4.37 -10.92
N MET A 162 -13.45 -3.51 -10.38
CA MET A 162 -13.68 -2.86 -9.09
C MET A 162 -15.00 -2.09 -9.09
N PHE A 163 -15.28 -1.33 -10.16
CA PHE A 163 -16.57 -0.65 -10.30
C PHE A 163 -17.76 -1.62 -10.40
N LYS A 164 -17.59 -2.78 -11.05
CA LYS A 164 -18.63 -3.81 -11.13
C LYS A 164 -18.92 -4.46 -9.78
N ILE A 165 -17.88 -4.76 -8.99
CA ILE A 165 -18.02 -5.30 -7.62
C ILE A 165 -18.71 -4.28 -6.72
N ARG A 166 -18.28 -3.02 -6.77
CA ARG A 166 -18.90 -1.93 -6.00
C ARG A 166 -20.40 -1.76 -6.34
N LYS A 167 -20.76 -1.84 -7.63
CA LYS A 167 -22.18 -1.82 -8.06
C LYS A 167 -22.96 -3.05 -7.56
N LYS A 168 -22.37 -4.25 -7.61
CA LYS A 168 -23.03 -5.49 -7.18
C LYS A 168 -23.28 -5.51 -5.67
N SER A 169 -22.32 -5.06 -4.85
CA SER A 169 -22.50 -4.93 -3.40
C SER A 169 -23.57 -3.90 -3.03
N HIS A 170 -23.74 -2.83 -3.80
CA HIS A 170 -24.81 -1.86 -3.56
C HIS A 170 -26.20 -2.42 -3.88
N MET A 171 -26.31 -3.26 -4.92
CA MET A 171 -27.59 -3.82 -5.36
C MET A 171 -28.13 -4.91 -4.41
N VAL A 172 -27.25 -5.73 -3.84
CA VAL A 172 -27.64 -6.81 -2.90
C VAL A 172 -28.20 -6.24 -1.59
N THR A 173 -27.68 -5.12 -1.13
CA THR A 173 -28.16 -4.45 0.09
C THR A 173 -29.54 -3.81 -0.11
N THR A 174 -29.85 -3.33 -1.32
CA THR A 174 -31.17 -2.76 -1.63
C THR A 174 -32.26 -3.84 -1.69
N ILE A 175 -31.98 -5.01 -2.29
CA ILE A 175 -32.97 -6.09 -2.41
C ILE A 175 -33.35 -6.65 -1.04
N THR A 176 -32.38 -6.77 -0.13
CA THR A 176 -32.63 -7.26 1.24
C THR A 176 -33.53 -6.32 2.03
N LYS A 177 -33.36 -4.99 1.88
CA LYS A 177 -34.23 -4.01 2.51
C LYS A 177 -35.65 -4.06 1.95
N THR A 178 -35.82 -4.15 0.63
CA THR A 178 -37.15 -4.21 0.00
C THR A 178 -37.91 -5.49 0.39
N ILE A 179 -37.24 -6.63 0.51
CA ILE A 179 -37.86 -7.89 0.96
C ILE A 179 -38.22 -7.82 2.45
N ALA A 180 -37.37 -7.22 3.29
CA ALA A 180 -37.68 -7.03 4.70
C ALA A 180 -38.88 -6.09 4.91
N THR A 181 -38.97 -4.97 4.18
CA THR A 181 -40.12 -4.05 4.24
C THR A 181 -41.41 -4.74 3.78
N ARG A 182 -41.36 -5.56 2.73
CA ARG A 182 -42.54 -6.33 2.26
C ARG A 182 -42.99 -7.43 3.24
N ARG A 183 -42.10 -7.95 4.08
CA ARG A 183 -42.47 -8.93 5.12
C ARG A 183 -43.11 -8.24 6.33
N LEU A 184 -42.63 -7.06 6.72
CA LEU A 184 -43.25 -6.25 7.77
C LEU A 184 -44.64 -5.74 7.39
N SER A 185 -44.86 -5.35 6.13
CA SER A 185 -46.20 -4.95 5.64
C SER A 185 -47.19 -6.12 5.47
N ARG A 186 -46.75 -7.37 5.66
CA ARG A 186 -47.58 -8.57 5.54
C ARG A 186 -47.91 -9.21 6.89
N GLN A 187 -47.44 -8.66 8.02
CA GLN A 187 -47.94 -9.09 9.32
C GLN A 187 -49.31 -8.44 9.55
N PRO A 188 -50.40 -9.23 9.62
CA PRO A 188 -51.71 -8.70 10.00
C PRO A 188 -51.63 -8.18 11.42
N ALA A 189 -52.18 -6.98 11.66
CA ALA A 189 -52.34 -6.42 12.99
C ALA A 189 -53.12 -7.42 13.85
N ARG A 190 -52.46 -7.95 14.88
CA ARG A 190 -53.09 -8.73 15.94
C ARG A 190 -53.52 -7.78 17.05
#